data_AF-A0A2N4ULQ6-F1
#
_entry.id   AF-A0A2N4ULQ6-F1
#
_cell.length_a   1.000
_cell.length_b   1.000
_cell.length_c   1.000
_cell.angle_alpha   90.00
_cell.angle_beta   90.00
_cell.angle_gamma   90.00
#
_symmetry.space_group_name_H-M   'P 1'
#
loop_
_entity.id
_entity.type
_entity.pdbx_description
1 polymer ?
#
loop_
_entity_poly.entity_id
_entity_poly.type
_entity_poly.pdbx_seq_one_letter_code
_entity_poly.pdbx_strand_id
1 'polypeptide(L)'
;MADFVDLTGHPLRGKESHGLGRNCELFENVAHWAYKEVREYWSPDYKSKWQDAVVSHTEALNAQFIEPLPYSEVKSISKSIANFVIRHFSPEKFRESQAIKGRKGGLAGSLENKAKAGRISKGGGRPQSKNQQLLTAIINKKAQGLSNRGIADDLNVSASTVSKYLKLSVE
;
A
#
# COMPACT_ATOMS: atom_id res chain seq x y z
N MET A 1 7.84 31.34 -1.19
CA MET A 1 8.48 30.63 -2.30
C MET A 1 7.84 29.26 -2.31
N ALA A 2 6.92 28.99 -3.25
CA ALA A 2 6.20 27.72 -3.28
C ALA A 2 7.10 26.68 -3.95
N ASP A 3 7.46 25.63 -3.22
CA ASP A 3 8.17 24.49 -3.78
C ASP A 3 7.23 23.74 -4.73
N PHE A 4 7.64 23.66 -5.99
CA PHE A 4 6.93 22.97 -7.05
C PHE A 4 7.01 21.46 -6.80
N VAL A 5 5.88 20.81 -6.51
CA VAL A 5 5.80 19.35 -6.40
C VAL A 5 6.04 18.76 -7.80
N ASP A 6 7.21 18.17 -8.00
CA ASP A 6 7.55 17.42 -9.20
C ASP A 6 6.70 16.14 -9.26
N LEU A 7 5.71 16.14 -10.16
CA LEU A 7 4.79 15.04 -10.43
C LEU A 7 5.23 14.21 -11.64
N THR A 8 6.54 14.00 -11.86
CA THR A 8 7.06 13.10 -12.89
C THR A 8 6.79 11.61 -12.58
N GLY A 9 5.51 11.26 -12.50
CA GLY A 9 5.00 9.90 -12.65
C GLY A 9 4.74 9.60 -14.11
N HIS A 10 4.93 8.33 -14.51
CA HIS A 10 4.68 7.86 -15.87
C HIS A 10 3.38 8.44 -16.46
N PRO A 11 3.38 8.86 -17.74
CA PRO A 11 2.20 9.45 -18.36
C PRO A 11 1.02 8.51 -18.15
N LEU A 12 -0.06 9.08 -17.61
CA LEU A 12 -1.35 8.40 -17.44
C LEU A 12 -1.71 7.83 -18.80
N ARG A 13 -1.55 6.50 -18.92
CA ARG A 13 -1.74 5.77 -20.17
C ARG A 13 -3.23 5.66 -20.33
N GLY A 14 -3.83 6.73 -20.86
CA GLY A 14 -5.25 6.81 -21.14
C GLY A 14 -5.67 5.52 -21.82
N LYS A 15 -6.42 4.69 -21.09
CA LYS A 15 -7.05 3.52 -21.69
C LYS A 15 -7.83 4.06 -22.87
N GLU A 16 -7.48 3.64 -24.09
CA GLU A 16 -8.15 4.06 -25.31
C GLU A 16 -9.66 3.88 -25.17
N SER A 17 -10.33 4.95 -24.77
CA SER A 17 -11.75 5.01 -24.56
C SER A 17 -12.13 6.44 -24.84
N HIS A 18 -12.51 6.65 -26.10
CA HIS A 18 -13.02 7.89 -26.66
C HIS A 18 -13.74 8.74 -25.60
N GLY A 19 -13.15 9.88 -25.22
CA GLY A 19 -13.76 10.93 -24.39
C GLY A 19 -14.03 10.59 -22.91
N LEU A 20 -14.75 9.51 -22.63
CA LEU A 20 -15.23 9.14 -21.30
C LEU A 20 -14.12 8.67 -20.37
N GLY A 21 -13.13 7.91 -20.89
CA GLY A 21 -12.02 7.42 -20.08
C GLY A 21 -11.17 8.55 -19.49
N ARG A 22 -10.87 9.57 -20.30
CA ARG A 22 -10.06 10.73 -19.89
C ARG A 22 -10.73 11.57 -18.81
N ASN A 23 -12.04 11.81 -18.94
CA ASN A 23 -12.80 12.58 -17.95
C ASN A 23 -12.82 11.85 -16.60
N CYS A 24 -13.14 10.55 -16.60
CA CYS A 24 -13.15 9.74 -15.39
C CYS A 24 -11.76 9.64 -14.76
N GLU A 25 -10.72 9.40 -15.56
CA GLU A 25 -9.34 9.32 -15.09
C GLU A 25 -8.86 10.64 -14.49
N LEU A 26 -9.14 11.78 -15.14
CA LEU A 26 -8.83 13.10 -14.62
C LEU A 26 -9.57 13.35 -13.29
N PHE A 27 -10.86 13.04 -13.24
CA PHE A 27 -11.67 13.20 -12.03
C PHE A 27 -11.13 12.37 -10.87
N GLU A 28 -10.85 11.08 -11.06
CA GLU A 28 -10.37 10.18 -10.02
C GLU A 28 -9.02 10.63 -9.45
N ASN A 29 -8.09 11.02 -10.33
CA ASN A 29 -6.77 11.48 -9.92
C ASN A 29 -6.85 12.80 -9.12
N VAL A 30 -7.60 13.78 -9.64
CA VAL A 30 -7.79 15.07 -8.94
C VAL A 30 -8.55 14.86 -7.62
N ALA A 31 -9.56 14.00 -7.58
CA ALA A 31 -10.33 13.74 -6.36
C ALA A 31 -9.46 13.10 -5.27
N HIS A 32 -8.67 12.09 -5.62
CA HIS A 32 -7.75 11.44 -4.67
C HIS A 32 -6.69 12.40 -4.11
N TRP A 33 -6.15 13.27 -4.95
CA TRP A 33 -5.28 14.35 -4.52
C TRP A 33 -6.04 15.31 -3.59
N ALA A 34 -7.21 15.79 -4.00
CA ALA A 34 -7.98 16.81 -3.29
C ALA A 34 -8.42 16.38 -1.88
N TYR A 35 -8.78 15.11 -1.68
CA TYR A 35 -9.12 14.56 -0.36
C TYR A 35 -7.96 14.61 0.63
N LYS A 36 -6.73 14.65 0.11
CA LYS A 36 -5.52 14.81 0.91
C LYS A 36 -5.17 16.29 1.07
N GLU A 37 -5.15 17.02 -0.02
CA GLU A 37 -4.61 18.37 -0.08
C GLU A 37 -5.43 19.40 0.71
N VAL A 38 -6.75 19.25 0.79
CA VAL A 38 -7.65 20.21 1.45
C VAL A 38 -7.22 20.60 2.87
N ARG A 39 -6.50 19.71 3.56
CA ARG A 39 -6.00 19.95 4.92
C ARG A 39 -5.00 21.11 5.00
N GLU A 40 -4.18 21.31 3.96
CA GLU A 40 -3.20 22.41 3.89
C GLU A 40 -3.89 23.77 3.71
N TYR A 41 -5.15 23.76 3.26
CA TYR A 41 -5.92 24.96 2.98
C TYR A 41 -6.86 25.34 4.12
N TRP A 42 -6.91 24.62 5.25
CA TRP A 42 -7.80 24.99 6.35
C TRP A 42 -7.36 26.28 7.06
N SER A 43 -7.85 27.41 6.54
CA SER A 43 -7.75 28.74 7.14
C SER A 43 -9.11 29.43 7.11
N PRO A 44 -9.33 30.53 7.85
CA PRO A 44 -10.41 31.46 7.54
C PRO A 44 -10.35 31.85 6.06
N ASP A 45 -11.50 31.89 5.38
CA ASP A 45 -11.68 32.33 3.99
C ASP A 45 -10.91 31.55 2.91
N TYR A 46 -10.59 30.28 3.16
CA TYR A 46 -9.82 29.46 2.22
C TYR A 46 -10.54 29.05 0.92
N LYS A 47 -11.87 29.22 0.85
CA LYS A 47 -12.68 28.63 -0.24
C LYS A 47 -12.25 29.08 -1.64
N SER A 48 -11.91 30.35 -1.81
CA SER A 48 -11.44 30.87 -3.12
C SER A 48 -10.09 30.25 -3.47
N LYS A 49 -9.12 30.34 -2.55
CA LYS A 49 -7.77 29.77 -2.74
C LYS A 49 -7.82 28.28 -3.03
N TRP A 50 -8.74 27.56 -2.39
CA TRP A 50 -8.96 26.14 -2.63
C TRP A 50 -9.55 25.87 -4.02
N GLN A 51 -10.56 26.62 -4.45
CA GLN A 51 -11.12 26.48 -5.79
C GLN A 51 -10.05 26.74 -6.87
N ASP A 52 -9.24 27.78 -6.69
CA ASP A 52 -8.15 28.12 -7.62
C ASP A 52 -7.08 27.01 -7.64
N ALA A 53 -6.71 26.46 -6.49
CA ALA A 53 -5.76 25.36 -6.38
C ALA A 53 -6.26 24.10 -7.10
N VAL A 54 -7.54 23.75 -6.94
CA VAL A 54 -8.13 22.58 -7.62
C VAL A 54 -8.15 22.79 -9.13
N VAL A 55 -8.47 24.00 -9.61
CA VAL A 55 -8.42 24.32 -11.05
C VAL A 55 -7.00 24.16 -11.58
N SER A 56 -6.03 24.80 -10.94
CA SER A 56 -4.61 24.75 -11.33
C SER A 56 -4.08 23.30 -11.39
N HIS A 57 -4.41 22.48 -10.39
CA HIS A 57 -4.02 21.08 -10.37
C HIS A 57 -4.71 20.25 -11.47
N THR A 58 -5.99 20.51 -11.74
CA THR A 58 -6.73 19.83 -12.81
C THR A 58 -6.16 20.19 -14.18
N GLU A 59 -5.80 21.45 -14.41
CA GLU A 59 -5.14 21.90 -15.64
C GLU A 59 -3.78 21.22 -15.83
N ALA A 60 -2.98 21.13 -14.76
CA ALA A 60 -1.67 20.48 -14.80
C ALA A 60 -1.77 18.99 -15.14
N LEU A 61 -2.77 18.27 -14.61
CA LEU A 61 -3.01 16.86 -14.95
C LEU A 61 -3.58 16.71 -16.37
N ASN A 62 -4.48 17.61 -16.80
CA ASN A 62 -5.03 17.58 -18.15
C ASN A 62 -3.96 17.80 -19.23
N ALA A 63 -2.94 18.61 -18.94
CA ALA A 63 -1.82 18.86 -19.85
C ALA A 63 -0.93 17.62 -20.09
N GLN A 64 -1.05 16.57 -19.28
CA GLN A 64 -0.30 15.32 -19.44
C GLN A 64 -0.96 14.35 -20.43
N PHE A 65 -2.22 14.59 -20.81
CA PHE A 65 -2.87 13.80 -21.84
C PHE A 65 -2.30 14.11 -23.22
N ILE A 66 -2.21 13.08 -24.07
CA ILE A 66 -1.81 13.23 -25.48
C ILE A 66 -2.73 14.22 -26.20
N GLU A 67 -4.03 14.15 -25.92
CA GLU A 67 -5.02 15.12 -26.37
C GLU A 67 -5.79 15.63 -25.13
N PRO A 68 -5.48 16.86 -24.68
CA PRO A 68 -6.12 17.47 -23.52
C PRO A 68 -7.63 17.69 -23.69
N LEU A 69 -8.37 17.61 -22.59
CA LEU A 69 -9.79 17.98 -22.56
C LEU A 69 -9.97 19.50 -22.72
N PRO A 70 -11.11 19.95 -23.25
CA PRO A 70 -11.42 21.38 -23.34
C PRO A 70 -11.53 22.01 -21.96
N TYR A 71 -11.15 23.28 -21.85
CA TYR A 71 -11.13 24.02 -20.59
C TYR A 71 -12.49 24.06 -19.88
N SER A 72 -13.60 24.05 -20.62
CA SER A 72 -14.95 23.97 -20.05
C SER A 72 -15.17 22.71 -19.22
N GLU A 73 -14.60 21.58 -19.64
CA GLU A 73 -14.70 20.32 -18.91
C GLU A 73 -13.76 20.27 -17.72
N VAL A 74 -12.53 20.75 -17.88
CA VAL A 74 -11.58 20.93 -16.78
C VAL A 74 -12.23 21.75 -15.66
N LYS A 75 -12.80 22.92 -16.00
CA LYS A 75 -13.47 23.80 -15.04
C LYS A 75 -14.66 23.12 -14.35
N SER A 76 -15.43 22.32 -15.08
CA SER A 76 -16.59 21.60 -14.55
C SER A 76 -16.16 20.51 -13.56
N ILE A 77 -15.13 19.74 -13.90
CA ILE A 77 -14.51 18.73 -13.02
C ILE A 77 -13.97 19.38 -11.76
N SER A 78 -13.14 20.41 -11.90
CA SER A 78 -12.53 21.12 -10.76
C SER A 78 -13.60 21.68 -9.81
N LYS A 79 -14.64 22.32 -10.36
CA LYS A 79 -15.75 22.88 -9.58
C LYS A 79 -16.52 21.80 -8.84
N SER A 80 -16.78 20.65 -9.46
CA SER A 80 -17.46 19.52 -8.85
C SER A 80 -16.69 19.00 -7.62
N ILE A 81 -15.39 18.75 -7.81
CA ILE A 81 -14.49 18.24 -6.76
C ILE A 81 -14.35 19.27 -5.64
N ALA A 82 -14.05 20.54 -5.96
CA ALA A 82 -13.86 21.57 -4.95
C ALA A 82 -15.10 21.75 -4.06
N ASN A 83 -16.29 21.78 -4.67
CA ASN A 83 -17.55 21.92 -3.92
C ASN A 83 -17.90 20.68 -3.11
N PHE A 84 -17.59 19.48 -3.61
CA PHE A 84 -17.77 18.25 -2.83
C PHE A 84 -16.89 18.27 -1.59
N VAL A 85 -15.61 18.64 -1.76
CA VAL A 85 -14.63 18.69 -0.68
C VAL A 85 -15.01 19.72 0.38
N ILE A 86 -15.36 20.95 -0.01
CA ILE A 86 -15.81 21.99 0.94
C ILE A 86 -17.00 21.52 1.80
N ARG A 87 -17.93 20.76 1.22
CA ARG A 87 -19.13 20.28 1.91
C ARG A 87 -18.87 19.10 2.85
N HIS A 88 -17.96 18.21 2.49
CA HIS A 88 -17.78 16.93 3.18
C HIS A 88 -16.55 16.87 4.07
N PHE A 89 -15.52 17.67 3.80
CA PHE A 89 -14.26 17.66 4.51
C PHE A 89 -14.18 18.88 5.43
N SER A 90 -14.21 18.63 6.73
CA SER A 90 -13.99 19.64 7.76
C SER A 90 -12.94 19.14 8.75
N PRO A 91 -12.26 20.05 9.47
CA PRO A 91 -11.34 19.68 10.55
C PRO A 91 -11.99 18.75 11.58
N GLU A 92 -13.26 18.99 11.92
CA GLU A 92 -14.02 18.19 12.87
C GLU A 92 -14.24 16.75 12.39
N LYS A 93 -14.76 16.58 11.17
CA LYS A 93 -14.98 15.26 10.55
C LYS A 93 -13.67 14.49 10.40
N PHE A 94 -12.57 15.20 10.11
CA PHE A 94 -11.25 14.57 10.03
C PHE A 94 -10.79 14.07 11.40
N ARG A 95 -10.91 14.88 12.46
CA ARG A 95 -10.59 14.48 13.83
C ARG A 95 -11.42 13.27 14.27
N GLU A 96 -12.71 13.26 13.96
CA GLU A 96 -13.59 12.12 14.23
C GLU A 96 -13.12 10.85 13.50
N SER A 97 -12.83 10.96 12.19
CA SER A 97 -12.32 9.85 11.39
C SER A 97 -11.00 9.29 11.96
N GLN A 98 -10.08 10.17 12.37
CA GLN A 98 -8.82 9.78 13.00
C GLN A 98 -9.05 9.11 14.36
N ALA A 99 -9.97 9.60 15.18
CA ALA A 99 -10.31 8.96 16.45
C ALA A 99 -10.90 7.55 16.26
N ILE A 100 -11.79 7.37 15.28
CA ILE A 100 -12.35 6.05 14.92
C ILE A 100 -11.24 5.11 14.44
N LYS A 101 -10.39 5.57 13.52
CA LYS A 101 -9.27 4.77 12.98
C LYS A 101 -8.25 4.43 14.06
N GLY A 102 -7.88 5.39 14.90
CA GLY A 102 -6.96 5.20 16.02
C GLY A 102 -7.49 4.19 17.03
N ARG A 103 -8.78 4.28 17.39
CA ARG A 103 -9.43 3.27 18.25
C ARG A 103 -9.40 1.89 17.60
N LYS A 104 -9.80 1.75 16.34
CA LYS A 104 -9.76 0.46 15.62
C LYS A 104 -8.35 -0.12 15.56
N GLY A 105 -7.35 0.72 15.24
CA GLY A 105 -5.95 0.34 15.20
C GLY A 105 -5.42 -0.07 16.57
N GLY A 106 -5.78 0.65 17.64
CA GLY A 106 -5.43 0.31 19.02
C GLY A 106 -6.03 -1.02 19.47
N LEU A 107 -7.31 -1.29 19.16
CA LEU A 107 -7.92 -2.58 19.43
C LEU A 107 -7.22 -3.71 18.68
N ALA A 108 -6.98 -3.56 17.38
CA ALA A 108 -6.26 -4.56 16.59
C ALA A 108 -4.80 -4.74 17.07
N GLY A 109 -4.22 -3.67 17.62
CA GLY A 109 -2.86 -3.63 18.13
C GLY A 109 -2.67 -4.17 19.55
N SER A 110 -3.75 -4.39 20.31
CA SER A 110 -3.71 -4.96 21.66
C SER A 110 -2.97 -6.30 21.66
N LEU A 111 -2.13 -6.56 22.67
CA LEU A 111 -1.40 -7.81 22.85
C LEU A 111 -2.32 -9.04 22.73
N GLU A 112 -3.52 -8.95 23.28
CA GLU A 112 -4.54 -10.01 23.22
C GLU A 112 -5.04 -10.26 21.79
N ASN A 113 -5.38 -9.19 21.05
CA ASN A 113 -5.86 -9.28 19.67
C ASN A 113 -4.74 -9.61 18.68
N LYS A 114 -3.51 -9.17 18.92
CA LYS A 114 -2.32 -9.58 18.18
C LYS A 114 -1.99 -11.05 18.43
N ALA A 115 -2.12 -11.54 19.66
CA ALA A 115 -1.95 -12.97 19.96
C ALA A 115 -3.02 -13.81 19.24
N LYS A 116 -4.28 -13.34 19.20
CA LYS A 116 -5.37 -13.99 18.47
C LYS A 116 -5.19 -13.92 16.95
N ALA A 117 -4.77 -12.77 16.40
CA ALA A 117 -4.50 -12.57 14.98
C ALA A 117 -3.22 -13.30 14.52
N GLY A 118 -2.21 -13.42 15.37
CA GLY A 118 -1.01 -14.23 15.14
C GLY A 118 -1.32 -15.74 15.10
N ARG A 119 -2.37 -16.18 15.80
CA ARG A 119 -2.90 -17.56 15.67
C ARG A 119 -3.67 -17.78 14.36
N ILE A 120 -4.28 -16.73 13.79
CA ILE A 120 -5.11 -16.81 12.57
C ILE A 120 -4.29 -16.55 11.30
N SER A 121 -3.30 -15.67 11.36
CA SER A 121 -2.42 -15.38 10.23
C SER A 121 -1.33 -16.46 10.14
N LYS A 122 -1.44 -17.31 9.11
CA LYS A 122 -0.34 -18.19 8.66
C LYS A 122 0.86 -17.41 8.09
N GLY A 123 1.01 -16.11 8.42
CA GLY A 123 2.05 -15.22 7.91
C GLY A 123 3.24 -15.04 8.84
N GLY A 124 3.18 -15.54 10.09
CA GLY A 124 4.31 -15.52 11.04
C GLY A 124 4.88 -16.91 11.36
N GLY A 125 4.25 -17.97 10.86
CA GLY A 125 4.64 -19.35 11.13
C GLY A 125 5.24 -20.01 9.91
N ARG A 126 6.55 -19.86 9.69
CA ARG A 126 7.27 -20.89 8.91
C ARG A 126 7.01 -22.21 9.65
N PRO A 127 6.42 -23.24 9.02
CA PRO A 127 6.07 -24.46 9.73
C PRO A 127 7.33 -25.10 10.30
N GLN A 128 7.57 -24.91 11.60
CA GLN A 128 8.73 -25.48 12.29
C GLN A 128 8.66 -27.02 12.28
N SER A 129 7.46 -27.60 12.26
CA SER A 129 7.28 -29.05 12.45
C SER A 129 8.01 -29.91 11.42
N LYS A 130 7.90 -29.62 10.11
CA LYS A 130 8.55 -30.42 9.07
C LYS A 130 10.08 -30.27 9.08
N ASN A 131 10.59 -29.04 9.28
CA ASN A 131 12.03 -28.79 9.31
C ASN A 131 12.68 -29.35 10.59
N GLN A 132 11.96 -29.31 11.72
CA GLN A 132 12.43 -29.87 12.98
C GLN A 132 12.48 -31.40 12.93
N GLN A 133 11.44 -32.05 12.39
CA GLN A 133 11.45 -33.51 12.17
C GLN A 133 12.59 -33.95 11.26
N LEU A 134 12.81 -33.23 10.16
CA LEU A 134 13.91 -33.51 9.24
C LEU A 134 15.28 -33.34 9.91
N LEU A 135 15.46 -32.27 10.71
CA LEU A 135 16.69 -32.04 11.46
C LEU A 135 16.96 -33.18 12.46
N THR A 136 15.95 -33.58 13.25
CA THR A 136 16.08 -34.68 14.21
C THR A 136 16.43 -36.00 13.50
N ALA A 137 15.80 -36.30 12.37
CA ALA A 137 16.12 -37.48 11.57
C ALA A 137 17.57 -37.45 11.03
N ILE A 138 18.03 -36.30 10.55
CA ILE A 138 19.41 -36.11 10.07
C ILE A 138 20.41 -36.33 11.22
N ILE A 139 20.18 -35.72 12.40
CA ILE A 139 21.07 -35.86 13.57
C ILE A 139 21.13 -37.33 14.02
N ASN A 140 19.99 -38.01 14.12
CA ASN A 140 19.94 -39.42 14.53
C ASN A 140 20.70 -40.34 13.55
N LYS A 141 20.51 -40.16 12.24
CA LYS A 141 21.24 -40.94 11.23
C LYS A 141 22.73 -40.59 11.17
N LYS A 142 23.08 -39.34 11.47
CA LYS A 142 24.48 -38.93 11.60
C LYS A 142 25.15 -39.58 12.81
N ALA A 143 24.44 -39.69 13.94
CA ALA A 143 24.91 -40.40 15.14
C ALA A 143 25.09 -41.91 14.90
N GLN A 144 24.32 -42.50 13.99
CA GLN A 144 24.48 -43.90 13.54
C GLN A 144 25.71 -44.11 12.63
N GLY A 145 26.49 -43.06 12.33
CA GLY A 145 27.72 -43.17 11.54
C GLY A 145 27.51 -43.12 10.02
N LEU A 146 26.30 -42.81 9.53
CA LEU A 146 26.05 -42.70 8.09
C LEU A 146 26.76 -41.49 7.47
N SER A 147 27.22 -41.66 6.22
CA SER A 147 27.78 -40.57 5.43
C SER A 147 26.68 -39.58 5.00
N ASN A 148 27.04 -38.33 4.72
CA ASN A 148 26.03 -37.31 4.32
C ASN A 148 25.29 -37.69 3.03
N ARG A 149 25.93 -38.47 2.14
CA ARG A 149 25.28 -39.04 0.94
C ARG A 149 24.28 -40.13 1.32
N GLY A 150 24.65 -41.05 2.20
CA GLY A 150 23.73 -42.11 2.67
C GLY A 150 22.51 -41.57 3.40
N ILE A 151 22.65 -40.50 4.19
CA ILE A 151 21.52 -39.83 4.84
C ILE A 151 20.60 -39.17 3.82
N ALA A 152 21.18 -38.58 2.77
CA ALA A 152 20.46 -37.94 1.69
C ALA A 152 19.62 -38.94 0.89
N ASP A 153 20.20 -40.09 0.52
CA ASP A 153 19.50 -41.14 -0.21
C ASP A 153 18.37 -41.74 0.62
N ASP A 154 18.60 -42.00 1.91
CA ASP A 154 17.63 -42.59 2.83
C ASP A 154 16.45 -41.65 3.16
N LEU A 155 16.72 -40.35 3.38
CA LEU A 155 15.68 -39.35 3.65
C LEU A 155 15.09 -38.72 2.37
N ASN A 156 15.55 -39.17 1.19
CA ASN A 156 15.18 -38.63 -0.11
C ASN A 156 15.35 -37.09 -0.21
N VAL A 157 16.50 -36.59 0.25
CA VAL A 157 16.89 -35.17 0.22
C VAL A 157 18.27 -35.00 -0.39
N SER A 158 18.65 -33.79 -0.83
CA SER A 158 19.99 -33.58 -1.36
C SER A 158 21.07 -33.62 -0.26
N ALA A 159 22.27 -34.11 -0.59
CA ALA A 159 23.42 -34.08 0.32
C ALA A 159 23.79 -32.65 0.77
N SER A 160 23.53 -31.65 -0.07
CA SER A 160 23.69 -30.22 0.27
C SER A 160 22.69 -29.77 1.34
N THR A 161 21.48 -30.33 1.37
CA THR A 161 20.49 -30.08 2.42
C THR A 161 20.95 -30.66 3.75
N VAL A 162 21.45 -31.90 3.76
CA VAL A 162 22.00 -32.55 4.96
C VAL A 162 23.12 -31.71 5.59
N SER A 163 24.11 -31.29 4.77
CA SER A 163 25.22 -30.46 5.25
C SER A 163 24.77 -29.10 5.78
N LYS A 164 23.78 -28.46 5.14
CA LYS A 164 23.21 -27.19 5.61
C LYS A 164 22.56 -27.33 6.98
N TYR A 165 21.74 -28.37 7.17
CA TYR A 165 21.04 -28.60 8.44
C TYR A 165 21.98 -28.96 9.59
N LEU A 166 23.03 -29.74 9.32
CA LEU A 166 24.07 -30.03 10.32
C LEU A 166 24.88 -28.79 10.71
N LYS A 167 25.12 -27.86 9.77
CA LYS A 167 25.81 -26.60 10.07
C LYS A 167 24.97 -25.70 10.97
N LEU A 168 23.67 -25.58 10.68
CA LEU A 168 22.72 -24.81 11.47
C LEU A 168 22.44 -25.39 12.87
N SER A 169 22.79 -26.65 13.15
CA SER A 169 22.60 -27.26 14.48
C SER A 169 23.79 -27.14 15.41
N VAL A 170 24.94 -26.66 14.92
CA VAL A 170 26.18 -26.51 15.70
C VAL A 170 26.40 -25.05 16.14
N GLU A 171 25.71 -24.10 15.50
CA GLU A 171 25.58 -22.69 15.95
C GLU A 171 24.46 -22.54 16.98
#